data_AF-A0ABD5Q5U5-F1
#
_entry.id   AF-A0ABD5Q5U5-F1
#
_cell.length_a   1.000
_cell.length_b   1.000
_cell.length_c   1.000
_cell.angle_alpha   90.00
_cell.angle_beta   90.00
_cell.angle_gamma   90.00
#
_symmetry.space_group_name_H-M   'P 1'
#
loop_
_entity.id
_entity.type
_entity.pdbx_description
1 polymer ?
#
loop_
_entity_poly.entity_id
_entity_poly.type
_entity_poly.pdbx_seq_one_letter_code
_entity_poly.pdbx_strand_id
1 'polypeptide(L)'
;MDADPDAIRERLQVVHLDEPLSVSEEAVLYAEDPQTGCIGLGEVEAEAVGNAVSVVVRYERDERSGPPYVKAPGRVVRKSWGRDRTGVLSRVRDLL
;
A
#
# COMPACT_ATOMS: atom_id res chain seq x y z
N MET A 1 11.58 16.31 9.54
CA MET A 1 11.51 16.38 8.07
C MET A 1 10.07 16.11 7.73
N ASP A 2 9.37 17.06 7.11
CA ASP A 2 8.04 16.75 6.57
C ASP A 2 8.22 15.84 5.35
N ALA A 3 7.36 14.83 5.24
CA ALA A 3 7.39 13.87 4.15
C ALA A 3 6.93 14.55 2.85
N ASP A 4 7.82 14.66 1.87
CA ASP A 4 7.52 15.26 0.56
C ASP A 4 6.67 14.30 -0.29
N PRO A 5 5.40 14.63 -0.59
CA PRO A 5 4.51 13.76 -1.35
C PRO A 5 4.99 13.44 -2.76
N ASP A 6 5.68 14.38 -3.41
CA ASP A 6 6.16 14.20 -4.79
C ASP A 6 7.36 13.25 -4.79
N ALA A 7 8.30 13.44 -3.87
CA ALA A 7 9.42 12.51 -3.67
C ALA A 7 8.95 11.10 -3.24
N ILE A 8 7.84 10.99 -2.51
CA ILE A 8 7.22 9.69 -2.22
C ILE A 8 6.66 9.09 -3.51
N ARG A 9 5.91 9.87 -4.30
CA ARG A 9 5.29 9.40 -5.53
C ARG A 9 6.31 8.82 -6.52
N GLU A 10 7.45 9.48 -6.69
CA GLU A 10 8.52 9.07 -7.60
C GLU A 10 9.17 7.73 -7.25
N ARG A 11 9.17 7.34 -5.96
CA ARG A 11 9.81 6.10 -5.50
C ARG A 11 8.86 4.90 -5.35
N LEU A 12 7.56 5.11 -5.53
CA LEU A 12 6.58 4.03 -5.42
C LEU A 12 6.78 3.00 -6.52
N GLN A 13 6.57 1.74 -6.15
CA GLN A 13 6.52 0.63 -7.09
C GLN A 13 5.08 0.19 -7.24
N VAL A 14 4.52 0.37 -8.43
CA VAL A 14 3.18 -0.12 -8.77
C VAL A 14 3.30 -1.57 -9.24
N VAL A 15 2.48 -2.44 -8.67
CA VAL A 15 2.42 -3.86 -8.99
C VAL A 15 0.99 -4.21 -9.37
N HIS A 16 0.84 -4.73 -10.57
CA HIS A 16 -0.41 -5.29 -11.07
C HIS A 16 -0.52 -6.73 -10.58
N LEU A 17 -1.66 -7.09 -10.00
CA LEU A 17 -1.93 -8.46 -9.61
C LEU A 17 -2.52 -9.19 -10.80
N ASP A 18 -1.72 -10.09 -11.38
CA ASP A 18 -2.13 -10.89 -12.54
C ASP A 18 -3.23 -11.91 -12.21
N GLU A 19 -3.43 -12.22 -10.92
CA GLU A 19 -4.53 -13.07 -10.43
C GLU A 19 -5.63 -12.21 -9.80
N PRO A 20 -6.89 -12.35 -10.24
CA PRO A 20 -8.01 -11.64 -9.63
C PRO A 20 -8.13 -12.08 -8.16
N LEU A 21 -7.92 -11.12 -7.25
CA LEU A 21 -8.18 -11.31 -5.83
C LEU A 21 -9.69 -11.53 -5.68
N SER A 22 -10.08 -12.80 -5.63
CA SER A 22 -11.47 -13.26 -5.76
C SER A 22 -12.39 -12.73 -4.65
N VAL A 23 -12.88 -11.51 -4.81
CA VAL A 23 -14.07 -10.96 -4.15
C VAL A 23 -14.67 -9.76 -4.90
N SER A 24 -13.87 -9.01 -5.68
CA SER A 24 -14.33 -8.10 -6.72
C SER A 24 -13.92 -8.64 -8.09
N GLU A 25 -14.76 -8.47 -9.11
CA GLU A 25 -14.41 -8.81 -10.51
C GLU A 25 -13.35 -7.87 -11.10
N GLU A 26 -12.79 -6.96 -10.29
CA GLU A 26 -11.90 -5.89 -10.73
C GLU A 26 -10.46 -6.18 -10.31
N ALA A 27 -9.54 -5.97 -11.26
CA ALA A 27 -8.12 -6.15 -11.04
C ALA A 27 -7.62 -5.13 -10.00
N VAL A 28 -7.42 -5.58 -8.77
CA VAL A 28 -6.82 -4.76 -7.72
C VAL A 28 -5.32 -4.68 -7.97
N LEU A 29 -4.79 -3.46 -8.05
CA LEU A 29 -3.36 -3.19 -8.10
C LEU A 29 -2.91 -2.52 -6.81
N TYR A 30 -1.61 -2.58 -6.53
CA TYR A 30 -1.05 -1.93 -5.35
C TYR A 30 0.18 -1.10 -5.67
N ALA A 31 0.36 -0.01 -4.94
CA ALA A 31 1.58 0.79 -4.91
C ALA A 31 2.28 0.58 -3.57
N GLU A 32 3.55 0.17 -3.60
CA GLU A 32 4.38 -0.03 -2.41
C GLU A 32 5.53 0.98 -2.38
N ASP A 33 5.76 1.57 -1.20
CA ASP A 33 7.00 2.31 -0.95
C ASP A 33 8.08 1.34 -0.48
N PRO A 34 9.15 1.09 -1.26
CA PRO A 34 10.21 0.18 -0.87
C PRO A 34 10.99 0.67 0.36
N GLN A 35 10.91 1.96 0.73
CA GLN A 35 11.63 2.47 1.89
C GLN A 35 10.90 2.19 3.20
N THR A 36 9.58 2.36 3.23
CA THR A 36 8.78 2.16 4.44
C THR A 36 8.04 0.83 4.46
N GLY A 37 7.81 0.19 3.31
CA GLY A 37 6.96 -0.98 3.15
C GLY A 37 5.46 -0.69 3.26
N CYS A 38 5.06 0.60 3.27
CA CYS A 38 3.66 0.99 3.24
C CYS A 38 3.04 0.69 1.88
N ILE A 39 1.75 0.33 1.88
CA ILE A 39 1.04 -0.10 0.67
C ILE A 39 -0.25 0.71 0.51
N GLY A 40 -0.52 1.17 -0.71
CA GLY A 40 -1.83 1.65 -1.15
C GLY A 40 -2.44 0.67 -2.16
N LEU A 41 -3.68 0.28 -1.94
CA LEU A 41 -4.49 -0.52 -2.86
C LEU A 41 -5.41 0.41 -3.65
N GLY A 42 -5.74 0.02 -4.88
CA GLY A 42 -6.74 0.68 -5.69
C GLY A 42 -7.14 -0.15 -6.90
N GLU A 43 -8.24 0.23 -7.53
CA GLU A 43 -8.69 -0.33 -8.82
C GLU A 43 -7.93 0.31 -9.99
N VAL A 44 -7.42 1.52 -9.78
CA VAL A 44 -6.60 2.27 -10.75
C VAL A 44 -5.30 2.77 -10.11
N GLU A 45 -4.27 2.97 -10.93
CA GLU A 45 -2.94 3.41 -10.48
C GLU A 45 -2.99 4.70 -9.66
N ALA A 46 -3.76 5.68 -10.12
CA ALA A 46 -3.88 6.97 -9.42
C ALA A 46 -4.41 6.81 -7.98
N GLU A 47 -5.33 5.87 -7.77
CA GLU A 47 -5.88 5.57 -6.46
C GLU A 47 -4.86 4.84 -5.59
N ALA A 48 -4.24 3.77 -6.10
CA ALA A 48 -3.23 3.01 -5.35
C ALA A 48 -2.06 3.92 -4.93
N VAL A 49 -1.59 4.77 -5.84
CA VAL A 49 -0.54 5.77 -5.57
C VAL A 49 -1.00 6.79 -4.52
N GLY A 50 -2.18 7.37 -4.66
CA GLY A 50 -2.71 8.34 -3.68
C GLY A 50 -2.88 7.71 -2.28
N ASN A 51 -3.31 6.46 -2.24
CA ASN A 51 -3.42 5.70 -0.99
C ASN A 51 -2.05 5.42 -0.38
N ALA A 52 -1.05 5.03 -1.18
CA ALA A 52 0.31 4.78 -0.73
C ALA A 52 0.97 6.05 -0.18
N VAL A 53 0.91 7.17 -0.90
CA VAL A 53 1.44 8.46 -0.44
C VAL A 53 0.82 8.83 0.92
N SER A 54 -0.51 8.71 1.04
CA SER A 54 -1.24 9.03 2.27
C SER A 54 -0.72 8.23 3.48
N VAL A 55 -0.41 6.95 3.33
CA VAL A 55 0.07 6.12 4.44
C VAL A 55 1.57 6.27 4.71
N VAL A 56 2.37 6.57 3.69
CA VAL A 56 3.81 6.85 3.86
C VAL A 56 4.01 8.15 4.64
N VAL A 57 3.30 9.22 4.27
CA VAL A 57 3.34 10.50 5.01
C VAL A 57 2.98 10.29 6.47
N ARG A 58 1.94 9.50 6.74
CA ARG A 58 1.54 9.15 8.11
C ARG A 58 2.65 8.38 8.84
N TYR A 59 3.22 7.37 8.20
CA TYR A 59 4.25 6.53 8.81
C TYR A 59 5.52 7.32 9.15
N GLU A 60 5.95 8.22 8.27
CA GLU A 60 7.13 9.05 8.51
C GLU A 60 6.89 10.10 9.60
N ARG A 61 5.66 10.61 9.73
CA ARG A 61 5.25 11.49 10.84
C ARG A 61 5.22 10.77 12.19
N ASP A 62 4.83 9.50 12.20
CA ASP A 62 4.84 8.65 13.40
C ASP A 62 6.28 8.20 13.80
N GLU A 63 7.33 8.87 13.31
CA GLU A 63 8.75 8.54 13.52
C GLU A 63 9.13 7.09 13.13
N ARG A 64 8.37 6.48 12.21
CA ARG A 64 8.51 5.06 11.84
C ARG A 64 8.38 4.13 13.06
N SER A 65 7.64 4.55 14.08
CA SER A 65 7.41 3.79 15.31
C SER A 65 6.33 2.73 15.11
N GLY A 66 6.74 1.59 14.53
CA GLY A 66 5.90 0.39 14.44
C GLY A 66 5.78 -0.17 13.03
N PRO A 67 4.81 -1.06 12.80
CA PRO A 67 4.66 -1.69 11.50
C PRO A 67 4.15 -0.71 10.42
N PRO A 68 4.52 -0.91 9.13
CA PRO A 68 4.05 -0.08 8.03
C PRO A 68 2.53 -0.16 7.85
N TYR A 69 1.92 0.81 7.19
CA TYR A 69 0.47 0.83 6.97
C TYR A 69 0.07 0.24 5.61
N VAL A 70 -1.16 -0.27 5.52
CA VAL A 70 -1.87 -0.56 4.26
C VAL A 70 -3.13 0.28 4.22
N LYS A 71 -3.41 0.90 3.07
CA LYS A 71 -4.67 1.61 2.83
C LYS A 71 -5.40 1.04 1.62
N ALA A 72 -6.67 0.73 1.83
CA ALA A 72 -7.63 0.32 0.82
C ALA A 72 -8.76 1.36 0.75
N PRO A 73 -9.63 1.33 -0.28
CA PRO A 73 -10.84 2.12 -0.29
C PRO A 73 -11.60 1.98 1.05
N GLY A 74 -11.79 3.11 1.76
CA GLY A 74 -12.51 3.14 3.03
C GLY A 74 -11.79 2.56 4.27
N ARG A 75 -10.56 2.05 4.18
CA ARG A 75 -9.89 1.38 5.31
C ARG A 75 -8.38 1.65 5.38
N VAL A 76 -7.87 1.82 6.61
CA VAL A 76 -6.42 1.86 6.89
C VAL A 76 -6.10 0.85 7.99
N VAL A 77 -5.07 0.02 7.79
CA VAL A 77 -4.61 -0.99 8.76
C VAL A 77 -3.08 -0.94 8.91
N ARG A 78 -2.55 -1.37 10.06
CA ARG A 78 -1.12 -1.64 10.21
C ARG A 78 -0.80 -3.04 9.69
N LYS A 79 0.30 -3.20 8.96
CA LYS A 79 0.81 -4.50 8.52
C LYS A 79 1.17 -5.32 9.75
N SER A 80 0.61 -6.51 9.86
CA SER A 80 1.02 -7.50 10.87
C SER A 80 1.91 -8.59 10.26
N TRP A 81 2.34 -8.42 9.00
CA TRP A 81 3.11 -9.40 8.23
C TRP A 81 4.37 -8.78 7.60
N GLY A 82 5.40 -9.61 7.45
CA GLY A 82 6.70 -9.25 6.87
C GLY A 82 6.69 -9.18 5.34
N ARG A 83 7.87 -8.93 4.76
CA ARG A 83 8.11 -8.59 3.35
C ARG A 83 7.97 -9.76 2.35
N ASP A 84 7.34 -10.87 2.74
CA ASP A 84 7.15 -11.99 1.82
C ASP A 84 6.02 -11.67 0.82
N ARG A 85 6.36 -11.54 -0.46
CA ARG A 85 5.43 -11.12 -1.53
C ARG A 85 4.22 -12.04 -1.63
N THR A 86 4.44 -13.36 -1.51
CA THR A 86 3.38 -14.37 -1.50
C THR A 86 2.42 -14.19 -0.32
N GLY A 87 2.96 -13.90 0.87
CA GLY A 87 2.15 -13.57 2.06
C GLY A 87 1.38 -12.25 1.95
N VAL A 88 1.93 -11.23 1.25
CA VAL A 88 1.24 -9.94 1.05
C VAL A 88 -0.04 -10.11 0.25
N LEU A 89 0.00 -10.85 -0.86
CA LEU A 89 -1.16 -11.07 -1.74
C LEU A 89 -2.31 -11.79 -1.02
N SER A 90 -2.00 -12.88 -0.33
CA SER A 90 -3.00 -13.66 0.40
C SER A 90 -3.71 -12.85 1.49
N ARG A 91 -3.04 -11.86 2.10
CA ARG A 91 -3.64 -11.05 3.19
C ARG A 91 -4.22 -9.73 2.71
N VAL A 92 -3.75 -9.18 1.60
CA VAL A 92 -4.49 -8.13 0.88
C VAL A 92 -5.87 -8.67 0.51
N ARG A 93 -5.98 -9.95 0.13
CA ARG A 93 -7.26 -10.62 -0.09
C ARG A 93 -8.17 -10.63 1.15
N ASP A 94 -7.63 -10.76 2.35
CA ASP A 94 -8.41 -10.74 3.60
C ASP A 94 -8.89 -9.32 4.00
N LEU A 95 -8.39 -8.28 3.33
CA LEU A 95 -8.70 -6.88 3.62
C LEU A 95 -9.74 -6.25 2.69
N LEU A 96 -10.01 -6.91 1.56
CA LEU A 96 -11.06 -6.58 0.60
C LEU A 96 -12.34 -7.34 0.96
#